data_AF-A0A178WFU4-F1
#
_entry.id   AF-A0A178WFU4-F1
#
_cell.length_a   1.000
_cell.length_b   1.000
_cell.length_c   1.000
_cell.angle_alpha   90.00
_cell.angle_beta   90.00
_cell.angle_gamma   90.00
#
_symmetry.space_group_name_H-M   'P 1'
#
loop_
_entity.id
_entity.type
_entity.pdbx_description
1 polymer ?
#
loop_
_entity_poly.entity_id
_entity_poly.type
_entity_poly.pdbx_seq_one_letter_code
_entity_poly.pdbx_strand_id
1 'polypeptide(L)' 'MTVYSNGVSVLMPGDDIPTFIAHPAPVPCPPQNISQSQHQHSSSKDSSSSNSIQEC' A
#
# COMPACT_ATOMS: atom_id res chain seq x y z
N MET A 1 -1.57 6.81 -18.24
CA MET A 1 -0.30 6.15 -17.91
C MET A 1 0.09 5.25 -19.06
N THR A 2 1.02 5.69 -19.91
CA THR A 2 1.62 4.77 -20.89
C THR A 2 2.50 3.81 -20.12
N VAL A 3 2.01 2.59 -19.93
CA VAL A 3 2.74 1.43 -19.36
C VAL A 3 3.78 0.90 -20.37
N TYR A 4 4.02 1.64 -21.46
CA TYR A 4 5.17 1.41 -22.34
C TYR A 4 6.41 1.93 -21.62
N SER A 5 6.92 1.01 -20.79
CA SER A 5 8.19 1.02 -20.07
C SER A 5 9.27 1.81 -20.78
N ASN A 6 10.06 2.56 -20.02
CA ASN A 6 11.27 3.29 -20.45
C ASN A 6 12.38 2.39 -21.07
N GLY A 7 12.10 1.26 -21.70
CA GLY A 7 13.12 0.32 -22.17
C GLY A 7 14.09 0.89 -23.23
N VAL A 8 15.16 0.14 -23.47
CA VAL A 8 16.20 0.46 -24.45
C VAL A 8 16.13 -0.51 -25.62
N SER A 9 16.27 -0.01 -26.85
CA SER A 9 16.41 -0.85 -28.03
C SER A 9 17.89 -1.16 -28.24
N VAL A 10 18.26 -2.43 -28.28
CA VAL A 10 19.65 -2.88 -28.43
C VAL A 10 19.78 -3.72 -29.70
N LEU A 11 20.73 -3.36 -30.56
CA LEU A 11 21.08 -4.15 -31.73
C LEU A 11 22.17 -5.17 -31.34
N MET A 12 21.91 -6.46 -31.55
CA MET A 12 22.92 -7.49 -31.31
C MET A 12 23.81 -7.66 -32.56
N PRO A 13 25.07 -8.10 -32.40
CA PRO A 13 25.90 -8.45 -33.54
C PRO A 13 25.25 -9.53 -34.40
N GLY A 14 25.08 -9.25 -35.69
CA GLY A 14 24.46 -10.18 -36.65
C GLY A 14 22.96 -9.99 -36.86
N ASP A 15 22.31 -9.10 -36.10
CA ASP A 15 20.91 -8.74 -36.30
C ASP A 15 20.78 -7.45 -37.11
N ASP A 16 19.76 -7.38 -37.97
CA ASP A 16 19.38 -6.16 -38.70
C ASP A 16 18.28 -5.36 -37.99
N ILE A 17 17.63 -5.97 -36.98
CA ILE A 17 16.51 -5.39 -36.24
C ILE A 17 16.87 -5.33 -34.74
N PRO A 18 16.72 -4.17 -34.07
CA PRO A 18 17.02 -4.05 -32.66
C PRO A 18 15.97 -4.75 -31.79
N THR A 19 16.44 -5.39 -30.72
CA THR A 19 15.59 -5.98 -29.68
C THR A 19 15.28 -4.96 -28.60
N PHE A 20 14.00 -4.78 -28.29
CA PHE A 20 13.58 -3.91 -27.19
C PHE A 20 13.72 -4.62 -25.84
N ILE A 21 14.52 -4.05 -24.94
CA ILE A 21 14.79 -4.55 -23.59
C ILE A 21 14.13 -3.59 -22.60
N ALA A 22 13.12 -4.06 -21.87
CA ALA A 22 12.49 -3.27 -20.82
C ALA A 22 13.45 -3.06 -19.64
N HIS A 23 13.30 -1.94 -18.92
CA HIS A 23 14.03 -1.74 -17.67
C HIS A 23 13.64 -2.82 -16.64
N PRO A 24 14.59 -3.21 -15.76
CA PRO A 24 14.29 -4.10 -14.65
C PRO A 24 13.12 -3.57 -13.82
N ALA A 25 12.31 -4.49 -13.29
CA ALA A 25 11.23 -4.12 -12.37
C ALA A 25 11.83 -3.38 -11.15
N PRO A 26 11.19 -2.29 -10.67
CA PRO A 26 11.60 -1.65 -9.43
C PRO A 26 11.63 -2.66 -8.28
N VAL A 27 12.59 -2.48 -7.36
CA VAL A 27 12.67 -3.35 -6.17
C VAL A 27 11.37 -3.27 -5.37
N PRO A 28 10.82 -4.41 -4.90
CA PRO A 28 9.67 -4.39 -4.00
C PRO A 28 9.98 -3.56 -2.77
N CYS A 29 9.06 -2.67 -2.38
CA CYS A 29 9.18 -1.93 -1.13
C CYS A 29 9.26 -2.91 0.05
N PRO A 30 10.10 -2.66 1.07
CA PRO A 30 10.09 -3.48 2.27
C PRO A 30 8.68 -3.47 2.88
N PRO A 31 8.24 -4.57 3.51
CA PRO A 31 6.96 -4.63 4.19
C PRO A 31 6.87 -3.47 5.19
N GLN A 32 5.96 -2.54 4.91
CA GLN A 32 5.67 -1.47 5.85
C GLN A 32 5.08 -2.17 7.08
N ASN A 33 5.76 -2.08 8.22
CA ASN A 33 5.24 -2.58 9.48
C ASN A 33 4.11 -1.63 9.88
N ILE A 34 2.94 -1.78 9.24
CA ILE A 34 1.72 -1.14 9.66
C ILE A 34 1.47 -1.75 11.04
N SER A 35 1.73 -0.99 12.11
CA SER A 35 1.40 -1.43 13.46
C SER A 35 -0.12 -1.60 13.51
N GLN A 36 -0.61 -2.79 13.19
CA GLN A 36 -2.00 -3.18 13.33
C GLN A 36 -2.30 -3.40 14.82
N SER A 37 -2.20 -2.35 15.62
CA SER A 37 -2.83 -2.25 16.94
C SER A 37 -2.61 -0.86 17.55
N GLN A 38 -3.27 0.17 17.02
CA GLN A 38 -3.85 1.15 17.94
C GLN A 38 -5.29 0.72 18.22
N HIS A 39 -5.42 -0.44 18.86
CA HIS A 39 -6.59 -0.78 19.63
C HIS A 39 -6.58 0.11 20.88
N GLN A 40 -6.90 1.40 20.71
CA GLN A 40 -7.30 2.21 21.85
C GLN A 40 -8.73 1.79 22.17
N HIS A 41 -8.86 0.68 22.92
CA HIS A 41 -10.03 0.49 23.76
C HIS A 41 -10.04 1.67 24.72
N SER A 42 -10.80 2.71 24.39
CA SER A 42 -11.22 3.72 25.34
C SER A 42 -12.03 3.02 26.42
N SER A 43 -11.36 2.52 27.46
CA SER A 43 -12.00 2.07 28.68
C SER A 43 -12.55 3.31 29.39
N SER A 44 -13.76 3.72 29.05
CA SER A 44 -14.53 4.65 29.87
C SER A 44 -14.90 3.91 31.16
N LYS A 45 -13.99 3.97 32.14
CA LYS A 45 -14.29 3.65 33.53
C LYS A 45 -15.28 4.70 34.03
N ASP A 46 -16.50 4.22 34.22
CA ASP A 46 -17.43 4.51 35.31
C ASP A 46 -17.40 5.93 35.91
N SER A 47 -18.50 6.66 35.75
CA SER A 47 -18.93 7.64 36.74
C SER A 47 -20.45 7.54 36.88
N SER A 48 -20.84 6.94 38.00
CA SER A 48 -22.19 6.75 38.50
C SER A 48 -23.06 8.01 38.56
N SER A 49 -24.37 7.78 38.77
CA SER A 49 -25.46 8.71 39.14
C SER A 49 -26.29 9.20 37.94
N SER A 50 -27.63 9.16 37.87
CA SER A 50 -28.71 8.88 38.81
C SER A 50 -30.00 8.49 38.05
N ASN A 51 -30.94 7.84 38.74
CA ASN A 51 -32.25 7.40 38.26
C ASN A 51 -33.14 8.50 37.63
N SER A 52 -33.88 8.16 36.56
CA SER A 52 -35.20 8.74 36.29
C SER A 52 -36.07 7.73 35.53
N ILE A 53 -37.04 7.15 36.24
CA ILE A 53 -38.20 6.47 35.66
C ILE A 53 -39.20 7.56 35.28
N GLN A 54 -39.65 7.57 34.01
CA GLN A 54 -41.06 7.78 33.58
C GLN A 54 -41.12 7.97 32.06
N GLU A 55 -41.61 6.96 31.35
CA GLU A 55 -42.31 7.12 30.07
C GLU A 55 -43.79 6.78 30.36
N CYS A 56 -44.68 7.72 30.05
CA CYS A 56 -46.09 7.48 29.77
C CYS A 56 -46.26 7.51 28.25
#